data_AF-A0A397H008-F1
#
_entry.id   AF-A0A397H008-F1
#
_cell.length_a   1.000
_cell.length_b   1.000
_cell.length_c   1.000
_cell.angle_alpha   90.00
_cell.angle_beta   90.00
_cell.angle_gamma   90.00
#
_symmetry.space_group_name_H-M   'P 1'
#
loop_
_entity.id
_entity.type
_entity.pdbx_description
1 polymer ?
#
loop_
_entity_poly.entity_id
_entity_poly.type
_entity_poly.pdbx_seq_one_letter_code
_entity_poly.pdbx_strand_id
1 'polypeptide(L)' 'MLGDYTCYYIHNSGEVCGRGCRRPEGCFNHWKSKKRFPCKVCGKPTSSEPGLCRAHVKGYYVMKCLYGQIVIKV' A
#
# COMPACT_ATOMS: atom_id res chain seq x y z
N MET A 1 -24.28 13.73 4.08
CA MET A 1 -23.20 14.71 4.37
C MET A 1 -22.03 14.39 3.43
N LEU A 2 -21.81 15.21 2.41
CA LEU A 2 -20.59 15.12 1.61
C LEU A 2 -19.48 15.74 2.47
N GLY A 3 -18.53 14.93 2.94
CA GLY A 3 -17.34 15.49 3.58
C GLY A 3 -16.41 16.06 2.52
N ASP A 4 -15.56 17.03 2.89
CA ASP A 4 -14.65 17.72 1.97
C ASP A 4 -13.58 16.79 1.36
N TYR A 5 -13.42 15.58 1.91
CA TYR A 5 -12.46 14.58 1.46
C TYR A 5 -13.16 13.33 0.95
N THR A 6 -12.47 12.59 0.08
CA THR A 6 -12.90 11.26 -0.38
C THR A 6 -11.95 10.20 0.17
N CYS A 7 -12.49 9.09 0.65
CA CYS A 7 -11.68 8.00 1.19
C CYS A 7 -11.04 7.17 0.07
N TYR A 8 -9.72 7.27 -0.07
CA TYR A 8 -8.91 6.54 -1.07
C TYR A 8 -8.39 5.17 -0.60
N TYR A 9 -9.05 4.54 0.37
CA TYR A 9 -8.64 3.21 0.81
C TYR A 9 -8.89 2.17 -0.28
N ILE A 10 -7.88 1.35 -0.60
CA ILE A 10 -7.93 0.30 -1.63
C ILE A 10 -8.18 -1.07 -0.98
N HIS A 11 -9.29 -1.70 -1.34
CA HIS A 11 -9.66 -3.05 -0.88
C HIS A 11 -8.81 -4.14 -1.56
N ASN A 12 -8.82 -5.37 -1.04
CA ASN A 12 -8.11 -6.49 -1.67
C ASN A 12 -8.61 -6.79 -3.09
N SER A 13 -9.87 -6.46 -3.39
CA SER A 13 -10.46 -6.53 -4.72
C SER A 13 -9.84 -5.54 -5.71
N GLY A 14 -9.13 -4.51 -5.24
CA GLY A 14 -8.67 -3.38 -6.04
C GLY A 14 -9.66 -2.22 -6.08
N GLU A 15 -10.86 -2.38 -5.53
CA GLU A 15 -11.85 -1.32 -5.44
C GLU A 15 -11.41 -0.23 -4.45
N VAL A 16 -11.72 1.02 -4.80
CA VAL A 16 -11.50 2.18 -3.93
C VAL A 16 -12.77 2.45 -3.13
N CYS A 17 -12.63 2.67 -1.82
CA CYS A 17 -13.76 2.92 -0.92
C CYS A 17 -14.66 4.08 -1.38
N GLY A 18 -14.08 5.19 -1.84
CA GLY A 18 -14.80 6.30 -2.50
C GLY A 18 -15.78 7.08 -1.62
N ARG A 19 -15.95 6.72 -0.35
CA ARG A 19 -16.87 7.40 0.57
C ARG A 19 -16.38 8.80 0.93
N GLY A 20 -17.27 9.78 0.85
CA GLY A 20 -17.02 11.12 1.40
C GLY A 20 -16.77 11.08 2.90
N CYS A 21 -15.80 11.87 3.37
CA CYS A 21 -15.40 11.95 4.78
C CYS A 21 -14.89 13.36 5.14
N ARG A 22 -14.97 13.71 6.42
CA ARG A 22 -14.48 15.01 6.93
C ARG A 22 -12.98 15.03 7.23
N ARG A 23 -12.31 13.89 7.04
CA ARG A 23 -10.91 13.68 7.42
C ARG A 23 -10.07 13.38 6.20
N PRO A 24 -8.87 13.97 6.09
CA PRO A 24 -7.96 13.69 4.98
C PRO A 24 -7.36 12.27 5.07
N GLU A 25 -7.30 11.66 6.26
CA GLU A 25 -6.72 10.31 6.41
C GLU A 25 -7.64 9.21 5.85
N GLY A 26 -8.94 9.45 5.80
CA GLY A 26 -9.94 8.51 5.31
C GLY A 26 -11.24 8.54 6.10
N CYS A 27 -12.18 7.68 5.71
CA CYS A 27 -13.46 7.56 6.41
C CYS A 27 -13.31 6.93 7.79
N PHE A 28 -14.39 6.94 8.60
CA PHE A 28 -14.39 6.39 9.95
C PHE A 28 -13.92 4.92 10.05
N ASN A 29 -14.10 4.13 8.99
CA ASN A 29 -13.62 2.74 8.95
C ASN A 29 -12.14 2.63 8.57
N HIS A 30 -11.58 3.64 7.90
CA HIS A 30 -10.27 3.54 7.25
C HIS A 30 -9.23 4.56 7.72
N TRP A 31 -9.60 5.56 8.53
CA TRP A 31 -8.67 6.61 9.00
C TRP A 31 -7.47 6.08 9.80
N LYS A 32 -7.61 4.91 10.45
CA LYS A 32 -6.52 4.20 11.13
C LYS A 32 -5.95 3.04 10.31
N SER A 33 -6.51 2.74 9.15
CA SER A 33 -6.03 1.63 8.34
C SER A 33 -4.68 1.94 7.72
N LYS A 34 -3.82 0.92 7.64
CA LYS A 34 -2.55 1.05 6.95
C LYS A 34 -2.81 1.34 5.46
N LYS A 35 -2.17 2.38 4.93
CA LYS A 35 -2.30 2.75 3.52
C LYS A 35 -1.86 1.59 2.63
N ARG A 36 -2.58 1.44 1.51
CA ARG A 36 -2.32 0.41 0.51
C ARG A 36 -2.03 1.08 -0.82
N PHE A 37 -1.14 0.47 -1.58
CA PHE A 37 -0.71 0.89 -2.89
C PHE A 37 -0.62 -0.33 -3.81
N PRO A 38 -0.75 -0.16 -5.13
CA PRO A 38 -0.63 -1.27 -6.07
C PRO A 38 0.78 -1.88 -6.03
N CYS A 39 0.87 -3.19 -6.18
CA CYS A 39 2.14 -3.89 -6.30
C CYS A 39 2.85 -3.50 -7.60
N LYS A 40 4.15 -3.17 -7.51
CA LYS A 40 4.98 -2.78 -8.67
C LYS A 40 5.08 -3.84 -9.77
N VAL A 41 4.84 -5.11 -9.46
CA VAL A 41 4.98 -6.24 -10.41
C VAL A 41 3.63 -6.66 -11.02
N CYS A 42 2.57 -6.70 -10.23
CA CYS A 42 1.28 -7.26 -10.68
C CYS A 42 0.06 -6.39 -10.35
N GLY A 43 0.25 -5.16 -9.89
CA GLY A 43 -0.83 -4.23 -9.56
C GLY A 43 -1.65 -4.57 -8.32
N LYS A 44 -1.53 -5.78 -7.77
CA LYS A 44 -2.31 -6.20 -6.59
C LYS A 44 -2.09 -5.26 -5.40
N PRO A 45 -3.15 -4.79 -4.72
CA PRO A 45 -3.02 -3.88 -3.60
C PRO A 45 -2.20 -4.52 -2.48
N THR A 46 -1.22 -3.79 -1.99
CA THR A 46 -0.30 -4.21 -0.94
C THR A 46 -0.09 -3.08 0.06
N SER A 47 0.24 -3.43 1.30
CA SER A 47 0.62 -2.50 2.35
C SER A 47 2.07 -2.71 2.81
N SER A 48 2.82 -3.52 2.06
CA SER A 48 4.23 -3.80 2.31
C SER A 48 5.08 -2.69 1.72
N GLU A 49 5.87 -2.04 2.56
CA GLU A 49 6.75 -0.91 2.22
C GLU A 49 7.53 -1.04 0.90
N PRO A 50 8.04 -2.22 0.48
CA PRO A 50 8.74 -2.36 -0.81
C PRO A 50 7.91 -2.04 -2.06
N GLY A 51 6.58 -1.90 -1.94
CA GLY A 51 5.72 -1.84 -3.13
C GLY A 51 5.34 -3.22 -3.64
N LEU A 52 5.49 -4.29 -2.84
CA LEU A 52 5.37 -5.66 -3.31
C LEU A 52 4.28 -6.44 -2.58
N CYS A 53 3.49 -7.22 -3.32
CA CYS A 53 2.51 -8.12 -2.72
C CYS A 53 3.19 -9.36 -2.11
N ARG A 54 2.46 -10.13 -1.31
CA ARG A 54 2.99 -11.33 -0.62
C ARG A 54 3.65 -12.35 -1.55
N ALA A 55 3.18 -12.46 -2.80
CA ALA A 55 3.78 -13.34 -3.80
C ALA A 55 5.16 -12.86 -4.27
N HIS A 56 5.34 -11.54 -4.41
CA HIS A 56 6.56 -10.94 -4.98
C HIS A 56 7.55 -10.46 -3.91
N VAL A 57 7.12 -10.29 -2.66
CA VAL A 57 8.00 -9.84 -1.58
C VAL A 57 9.06 -10.89 -1.20
N LYS A 58 8.77 -12.18 -1.40
CA LYS A 58 9.70 -13.27 -1.05
C LYS A 58 10.98 -13.22 -1.90
N GLY A 59 10.84 -13.01 -3.21
CA GLY A 59 11.98 -12.83 -4.12
C GLY A 59 12.78 -11.56 -3.83
N TYR A 60 12.12 -10.49 -3.38
CA TYR A 60 12.78 -9.23 -3.03
C TYR A 60 13.73 -9.36 -1.85
N TYR A 61 13.32 -9.99 -0.74
CA TYR A 61 14.22 -10.17 0.39
C TYR A 61 15.37 -11.14 0.07
N VAL A 62 15.11 -12.19 -0.73
CA VAL A 62 16.17 -13.10 -1.18
C VAL A 62 17.19 -12.37 -2.07
N MET A 63 16.74 -11.61 -3.07
CA MET A 63 17.64 -10.77 -3.88
C MET A 63 18.34 -9.70 -3.04
N LYS A 64 17.65 -9.06 -2.10
CA LYS A 64 18.26 -8.08 -1.20
C LYS A 64 19.33 -8.71 -0.31
N CYS A 65 19.18 -9.96 0.14
CA CYS A 65 20.24 -10.64 0.89
C CYS A 65 21.43 -11.02 -0.01
N LEU A 66 21.18 -11.44 -1.25
CA LEU A 66 22.23 -11.87 -2.19
C LEU A 66 23.04 -10.69 -2.76
N TYR A 67 22.39 -9.56 -3.06
CA TYR A 67 23.02 -8.36 -3.64
C TYR A 67 23.23 -7.21 -2.63
N GLY A 68 22.67 -7.32 -1.41
CA GLY A 68 22.70 -6.28 -0.39
C GLY A 68 23.99 -6.15 0.41
N GLN A 69 25.05 -6.91 0.09
CA GLN A 69 26.41 -6.56 0.52
C GLN A 69 26.97 -5.32 -0.20
N ILE A 70 26.31 -4.84 -1.27
CA ILE A 70 26.85 -3.76 -2.11
C ILE A 70 26.26 -2.38 -1.77
N VAL A 71 25.11 -2.29 -1.08
CA VAL A 71 24.34 -1.02 -0.98
C VAL A 71 24.03 -0.58 0.45
N ILE A 72 25.01 -0.69 1.36
CA ILE A 72 25.06 0.14 2.58
C ILE A 72 26.42 0.86 2.63
N LYS A 73 26.63 1.78 1.69
CA LYS A 73 27.54 2.92 1.85
C LYS A 73 26.94 4.09 1.07
N VAL A 74 26.37 5.04 1.80
CA VAL A 74 26.54 6.50 1.73
C VAL A 74 25.74 7.09 2.88
#